data_AF-A0A2A9M881-F1
#
_entry.id   AF-A0A2A9M881-F1
#
_cell.length_a   1.000
_cell.length_b   1.000
_cell.length_c   1.000
_cell.angle_alpha   90.00
_cell.angle_beta   90.00
_cell.angle_gamma   90.00
#
_symmetry.space_group_name_H-M   'P 1'
#
loop_
_entity.id
_entity.type
_entity.pdbx_description
1 polymer ?
#
loop_
_entity_poly.entity_id
_entity_poly.type
_entity_poly.pdbx_seq_one_letter_code
_entity_poly.pdbx_strand_id
1 'polypeptide(L)'
;MWQDYLSEFSGLHAEAERLLAAEAQAAEPLEARQHKLDVLLKKMKRCFSSLDMEVRSLPRPERQPLEASLTTCRRQFEDIQRGALLLGGEGRSPGQANALRRNQSALDKLQRGNSQLEQSCRIAAEAEKVGEAALCSLYVQRETLSRTMTRTKEVQRNMDEADTVLTKMSKWWNGIW
;
A
#
# COMPACT_ATOMS: atom_id res chain seq x y z
N MET A 1 -35.90 8.65 -12.14
CA MET A 1 -34.94 9.38 -11.27
C MET A 1 -33.49 9.10 -11.65
N TRP A 2 -32.95 7.89 -11.49
CA TRP A 2 -31.56 7.58 -11.90
C TRP A 2 -31.28 7.89 -13.39
N GLN A 3 -32.19 7.48 -14.28
CA GLN A 3 -32.05 7.75 -15.72
C GLN A 3 -32.13 9.25 -16.05
N ASP A 4 -32.90 10.02 -15.28
CA ASP A 4 -33.04 11.47 -15.48
C ASP A 4 -31.71 12.15 -15.16
N TYR A 5 -31.06 11.79 -14.06
CA TYR A 5 -29.74 12.30 -13.70
C TYR A 5 -28.64 11.86 -14.68
N LEU A 6 -28.68 10.63 -15.19
CA LEU A 6 -27.76 10.19 -16.23
C LEU A 6 -27.97 10.98 -17.54
N SER A 7 -29.22 11.25 -17.91
CA SER A 7 -29.54 12.04 -19.09
C SER A 7 -29.05 13.49 -18.93
N GLU A 8 -29.25 14.09 -17.76
CA GLU A 8 -28.76 15.42 -17.41
C GLU A 8 -27.23 15.48 -17.44
N PHE A 9 -26.56 14.50 -16.84
CA PHE A 9 -25.09 14.40 -16.87
C PHE A 9 -24.56 14.26 -18.29
N SER A 10 -25.18 13.40 -19.11
CA SER A 10 -24.77 13.19 -20.51
C SER A 10 -25.01 14.44 -21.37
N GLY A 11 -26.08 15.21 -21.10
CA GLY A 11 -26.34 16.49 -21.75
C GLY A 11 -25.30 17.54 -21.40
N LEU A 12 -24.98 17.69 -20.10
CA LEU A 12 -23.94 18.61 -19.62
C LEU A 12 -22.56 18.22 -20.14
N HIS A 13 -22.26 16.91 -20.21
CA HIS A 13 -21.03 16.37 -20.79
C HIS A 13 -20.91 16.72 -22.27
N ALA A 14 -21.96 16.49 -23.06
CA ALA A 14 -21.97 16.80 -24.48
C ALA A 14 -21.86 18.32 -24.74
N GLU A 15 -22.47 19.16 -23.90
CA GLU A 15 -22.34 20.61 -23.98
C GLU A 15 -20.90 21.07 -23.66
N ALA A 16 -20.29 20.49 -22.63
CA ALA A 16 -18.90 20.76 -22.27
C ALA A 16 -17.93 20.28 -23.36
N GLU A 17 -18.13 19.08 -23.93
CA GLU A 17 -17.34 18.59 -25.06
C GLU A 17 -17.50 19.47 -26.31
N ARG A 18 -18.70 19.96 -26.62
CA ARG A 18 -18.89 20.92 -27.72
C ARG A 18 -18.12 22.21 -27.45
N LEU A 19 -18.12 22.71 -26.21
CA LEU A 19 -17.34 23.87 -25.81
C LEU A 19 -15.84 23.60 -25.72
N LEU A 20 -15.37 22.35 -25.69
CA LEU A 20 -13.96 21.99 -25.85
C LEU A 20 -13.59 21.88 -27.34
N ALA A 21 -14.40 21.16 -28.12
CA ALA A 21 -14.20 20.90 -29.56
C ALA A 21 -14.42 22.12 -30.46
N ALA A 22 -15.19 23.12 -30.01
CA ALA A 22 -15.35 24.41 -30.70
C ALA A 22 -14.05 25.24 -30.77
N GLU A 23 -12.88 24.67 -30.46
CA GLU A 23 -11.55 25.24 -30.74
C GLU A 23 -11.39 25.70 -32.20
N ALA A 24 -12.08 25.08 -33.15
CA ALA A 24 -11.88 25.33 -34.58
C ALA A 24 -12.69 26.48 -35.19
N GLN A 25 -13.73 26.99 -34.52
CA GLN A 25 -14.64 28.01 -35.10
C GLN A 25 -14.81 29.22 -34.16
N ALA A 26 -14.16 30.31 -34.57
CA ALA A 26 -14.00 31.58 -33.88
C ALA A 26 -15.30 32.32 -33.51
N ALA A 27 -15.32 33.02 -32.36
CA ALA A 27 -16.01 34.31 -32.13
C ALA A 27 -15.99 34.78 -30.64
N GLU A 28 -15.91 33.87 -29.66
CA GLU A 28 -16.07 34.22 -28.23
C GLU A 28 -14.72 34.46 -27.52
N PRO A 29 -14.62 35.48 -26.64
CA PRO A 29 -13.42 35.70 -25.83
C PRO A 29 -13.13 34.50 -24.93
N LEU A 30 -11.85 34.08 -24.90
CA LEU A 30 -11.36 32.88 -24.20
C LEU A 30 -11.81 32.83 -22.72
N GLU A 31 -11.84 33.99 -22.06
CA GLU A 31 -12.29 34.13 -20.66
C GLU A 31 -13.78 33.83 -20.47
N ALA A 32 -14.64 34.27 -21.40
CA ALA A 32 -16.08 33.99 -21.34
C ALA A 32 -16.35 32.50 -21.58
N ARG A 33 -15.57 31.85 -22.45
CA ARG A 33 -15.63 30.40 -22.70
C ARG A 33 -15.16 29.61 -21.48
N GLN A 34 -14.06 30.00 -20.85
CA GLN A 34 -13.58 29.40 -19.60
C GLN A 34 -14.62 29.55 -18.48
N HIS A 35 -15.22 30.73 -18.33
CA HIS A 35 -16.26 30.95 -17.33
C HIS A 35 -17.49 30.06 -17.56
N LYS A 36 -17.94 29.93 -18.82
CA LYS A 36 -19.03 29.01 -19.20
C LYS A 36 -18.68 27.55 -18.87
N LEU A 37 -17.45 27.13 -19.16
CA LEU A 37 -16.96 25.79 -18.88
C LEU A 37 -16.85 25.52 -17.37
N ASP A 38 -16.39 26.48 -16.57
CA ASP A 38 -16.35 26.39 -15.10
C ASP A 38 -17.74 26.26 -14.49
N VAL A 39 -18.72 27.00 -15.02
CA VAL A 39 -20.13 26.89 -14.60
C VAL A 39 -20.68 25.50 -14.93
N LEU A 40 -20.39 24.97 -16.12
CA LEU A 40 -20.79 23.63 -16.52
C LEU A 40 -20.12 22.55 -15.68
N LEU A 41 -18.82 22.63 -15.41
CA LEU A 41 -18.11 21.72 -14.53
C LEU A 41 -18.67 21.72 -13.11
N LYS A 42 -19.05 22.88 -12.57
CA LYS A 42 -19.74 22.97 -11.27
C LYS A 42 -21.11 22.29 -11.31
N LYS A 43 -21.88 22.44 -12.39
CA LYS A 43 -23.18 21.75 -12.57
C LYS A 43 -22.99 20.23 -12.68
N MET A 44 -22.04 19.77 -13.50
CA MET A 44 -21.70 18.36 -13.65
C MET A 44 -21.26 17.74 -12.32
N LYS A 45 -20.42 18.45 -11.55
CA LYS A 45 -20.00 17.99 -10.22
C LYS A 45 -21.17 17.84 -9.26
N ARG A 46 -22.11 18.79 -9.25
CA ARG A 46 -23.32 18.70 -8.42
C ARG A 46 -24.19 17.51 -8.85
N CYS A 47 -24.42 17.33 -10.15
CA CYS A 47 -25.16 16.20 -10.70
C CYS A 47 -24.51 14.86 -10.33
N PHE A 48 -23.19 14.76 -10.47
CA PHE A 48 -22.42 13.58 -10.06
C PHE A 48 -22.49 13.31 -8.55
N SER A 49 -22.41 14.35 -7.71
CA SER A 49 -22.58 14.19 -6.26
C SER A 49 -23.98 13.71 -5.88
N SER A 50 -25.03 14.18 -6.56
CA SER A 50 -26.38 13.67 -6.38
C SER A 50 -26.50 12.21 -6.80
N LEU A 51 -25.93 11.83 -7.95
CA LEU A 51 -25.85 10.44 -8.42
C LEU A 51 -25.13 9.52 -7.41
N ASP A 52 -23.97 9.94 -6.90
CA ASP A 52 -23.21 9.17 -5.91
C ASP A 52 -24.01 8.96 -4.60
N MET A 53 -24.75 9.98 -4.17
CA MET A 53 -25.61 9.89 -2.98
C MET A 53 -26.79 8.93 -3.17
N GLU A 54 -27.42 8.93 -4.35
CA GLU A 54 -28.51 8.00 -4.70
C GLU A 54 -28.02 6.55 -4.81
N VAL A 55 -26.82 6.28 -5.35
CA VAL A 55 -26.28 4.91 -5.33
C VAL A 55 -25.96 4.45 -3.92
N ARG A 56 -25.46 5.35 -3.06
CA ARG A 56 -25.17 5.02 -1.65
C ARG A 56 -26.42 4.71 -0.83
N SER A 57 -27.59 5.25 -1.20
CA SER A 57 -28.84 5.00 -0.48
C SER A 57 -29.51 3.66 -0.85
N LEU A 58 -29.21 3.10 -2.03
CA LEU A 58 -29.81 1.85 -2.54
C LEU A 58 -29.28 0.57 -1.84
N PRO A 59 -29.95 -0.58 -1.88
CA PRO A 59 -29.41 -1.85 -1.38
C PRO A 59 -28.25 -2.41 -2.25
N ARG A 60 -27.30 -3.15 -1.66
CA ARG A 60 -26.14 -3.76 -2.36
C ARG A 60 -26.44 -4.47 -3.70
N PRO A 61 -27.49 -5.30 -3.86
CA PRO A 61 -27.76 -5.99 -5.13
C PRO A 61 -28.09 -5.03 -6.27
N GLU A 62 -28.69 -3.86 -5.97
CA GLU A 62 -29.06 -2.85 -6.96
C GLU A 62 -27.91 -1.88 -7.26
N ARG A 63 -26.91 -1.75 -6.35
CA ARG A 63 -25.73 -0.88 -6.53
C ARG A 63 -24.75 -1.40 -7.56
N GLN A 64 -24.49 -2.71 -7.59
CA GLN A 64 -23.48 -3.33 -8.45
C GLN A 64 -23.57 -2.91 -9.93
N PRO A 65 -24.75 -2.93 -10.58
CA PRO A 65 -24.86 -2.48 -11.98
C PRO A 65 -24.68 -0.96 -12.14
N LEU A 66 -25.00 -0.16 -11.12
CA LEU A 66 -24.94 1.30 -11.15
C LEU A 66 -23.52 1.84 -10.90
N GLU A 67 -22.68 1.10 -10.16
CA GLU A 67 -21.28 1.44 -9.91
C GLU A 67 -20.45 1.50 -11.22
N ALA A 68 -20.76 0.63 -12.19
CA ALA A 68 -20.12 0.67 -13.51
C ALA A 68 -20.47 1.96 -14.29
N SER A 69 -21.73 2.41 -14.20
CA SER A 69 -22.15 3.68 -14.79
C SER A 69 -21.51 4.88 -14.07
N LEU A 70 -21.41 4.85 -12.73
CA LEU A 70 -20.73 5.90 -11.95
C LEU A 70 -19.24 6.03 -12.29
N THR A 71 -18.53 4.90 -12.41
CA THR A 71 -17.11 4.92 -12.79
C THR A 71 -16.91 5.49 -14.19
N THR A 72 -17.84 5.22 -15.11
CA THR A 72 -17.85 5.81 -16.46
C THR A 72 -18.08 7.33 -16.41
N CYS A 73 -19.12 7.79 -15.71
CA CYS A 73 -19.38 9.23 -15.53
C CYS A 73 -18.21 9.95 -14.85
N ARG A 74 -17.55 9.30 -13.88
CA ARG A 74 -16.36 9.86 -13.22
C ARG A 74 -15.19 10.05 -14.19
N ARG A 75 -14.90 9.06 -15.03
CA ARG A 75 -13.84 9.18 -16.06
C ARG A 75 -14.13 10.31 -17.03
N GLN A 76 -15.36 10.36 -17.52
CA GLN A 76 -15.86 11.42 -18.40
C GLN A 76 -15.72 12.82 -17.79
N PHE A 77 -16.05 12.99 -16.51
CA PHE A 77 -15.84 14.26 -15.81
C PHE A 77 -14.35 14.62 -15.66
N GLU A 78 -13.51 13.65 -15.32
CA GLU A 78 -12.06 13.85 -15.19
C GLU A 78 -11.41 14.23 -16.54
N ASP A 79 -11.89 13.67 -17.65
CA ASP A 79 -11.38 13.95 -19.00
C ASP A 79 -11.75 15.38 -19.46
N ILE A 80 -12.99 15.83 -19.22
CA ILE A 80 -13.39 17.23 -19.48
C ILE A 80 -12.62 18.19 -18.58
N GLN A 81 -12.42 17.84 -17.30
CA GLN A 81 -11.64 18.67 -16.39
C GLN A 81 -10.19 18.83 -16.86
N ARG A 82 -9.57 17.78 -17.42
CA ARG A 82 -8.25 17.88 -18.05
C ARG A 82 -8.28 18.78 -19.28
N GLY A 83 -9.27 18.63 -20.16
CA GLY A 83 -9.45 19.49 -21.34
C GLY A 83 -9.63 20.98 -20.97
N ALA A 84 -10.42 21.26 -19.94
CA ALA A 84 -10.64 22.62 -19.42
C ALA A 84 -9.35 23.25 -18.89
N LEU A 85 -8.51 22.48 -18.20
CA LEU A 85 -7.22 22.94 -17.69
C LEU A 85 -6.22 23.24 -18.82
N LEU A 86 -6.31 22.54 -19.95
CA LEU A 86 -5.48 22.79 -21.13
C LEU A 86 -5.90 24.09 -21.84
N LEU A 87 -7.21 24.36 -21.95
CA LEU A 87 -7.75 25.65 -22.43
C LEU A 87 -7.39 26.85 -21.51
N GLY A 88 -7.14 26.59 -20.23
CA GLY A 88 -6.62 27.57 -19.27
C GLY A 88 -5.12 27.85 -19.37
N GLY A 89 -4.38 27.02 -20.12
CA GLY A 89 -2.91 26.99 -20.13
C GLY A 89 -2.24 28.12 -20.92
N GLU A 90 -2.95 28.82 -21.80
CA GLU A 90 -2.38 29.94 -22.57
C GLU A 90 -2.29 31.25 -21.77
N GLY A 91 -2.96 31.33 -20.61
CA GLY A 91 -2.88 32.47 -19.68
C GLY A 91 -2.19 32.09 -18.37
N ARG A 92 -0.85 32.04 -18.35
CA ARG A 92 -0.05 31.64 -17.17
C ARG A 92 -0.35 32.52 -15.94
N SER A 93 -1.07 31.97 -14.97
CA SER A 93 -1.14 32.52 -13.62
C SER A 93 0.03 31.97 -12.77
N PRO A 94 0.77 32.81 -12.00
CA PRO A 94 1.96 32.41 -11.24
C PRO A 94 1.71 31.32 -10.17
N GLY A 95 0.46 31.00 -9.84
CA GLY A 95 0.10 29.93 -8.92
C GLY A 95 0.40 28.50 -9.41
N GLN A 96 0.43 28.27 -10.72
CA GLN A 96 0.56 26.92 -11.31
C GLN A 96 2.00 26.41 -11.28
N ALA A 97 3.00 27.30 -11.41
CA ALA A 97 4.42 26.95 -11.23
C ALA A 97 4.71 26.46 -9.80
N ASN A 98 4.06 27.05 -8.81
CA ASN A 98 4.13 26.61 -7.41
C ASN A 98 3.38 25.30 -7.16
N ALA A 99 2.34 24.99 -7.93
CA ALA A 99 1.65 23.69 -7.85
C ALA A 99 2.49 22.57 -8.48
N LEU A 100 3.11 22.82 -9.63
CA LEU A 100 4.05 21.87 -10.26
C LEU A 100 5.28 21.61 -9.39
N ARG A 101 5.90 22.66 -8.82
CA ARG A 101 7.02 22.50 -7.89
C ARG A 101 6.64 21.72 -6.62
N ARG A 102 5.44 21.96 -6.09
CA ARG A 102 4.91 21.18 -4.94
C ARG A 102 4.71 19.72 -5.32
N ASN A 103 4.13 19.43 -6.48
CA ASN A 103 3.95 18.05 -6.96
C ASN A 103 5.29 17.35 -7.21
N GLN A 104 6.27 18.03 -7.83
CA GLN A 104 7.61 17.47 -8.02
C GLN A 104 8.28 17.17 -6.68
N SER A 105 8.25 18.09 -5.72
CA SER A 105 8.82 17.84 -4.39
C SER A 105 8.09 16.73 -3.61
N ALA A 106 6.79 16.52 -3.85
CA ALA A 106 6.04 15.41 -3.29
C ALA A 106 6.46 14.08 -3.94
N LEU A 107 6.65 14.05 -5.25
CA LEU A 107 7.16 12.88 -5.98
C LEU A 107 8.59 12.53 -5.54
N ASP A 108 9.47 13.51 -5.37
CA ASP A 108 10.84 13.27 -4.90
C ASP A 108 10.88 12.71 -3.47
N LYS A 109 9.94 13.13 -2.61
CA LYS A 109 9.79 12.59 -1.26
C LYS A 109 9.25 11.16 -1.29
N LEU A 110 8.31 10.86 -2.17
CA LEU A 110 7.78 9.51 -2.37
C LEU A 110 8.85 8.56 -2.92
N GLN A 111 9.64 9.00 -3.90
CA GLN A 111 10.75 8.20 -4.43
C GLN A 111 11.79 7.90 -3.35
N ARG A 112 12.18 8.92 -2.57
CA ARG A 112 13.09 8.72 -1.43
C ARG A 112 12.51 7.78 -0.37
N GLY A 113 11.23 7.94 -0.06
CA GLY A 113 10.51 7.05 0.85
C GLY A 113 10.49 5.60 0.35
N ASN A 114 10.26 5.40 -0.95
CA ASN A 114 10.28 4.08 -1.57
C ASN A 114 11.67 3.45 -1.52
N SER A 115 12.74 4.18 -1.87
CA SER A 115 14.11 3.67 -1.75
C SER A 115 14.49 3.33 -0.30
N GLN A 116 14.06 4.15 0.66
CA GLN A 116 14.27 3.86 2.08
C GLN A 116 13.53 2.60 2.53
N LEU A 117 12.30 2.40 2.03
CA LEU A 117 11.49 1.21 2.33
C LEU A 117 12.13 -0.05 1.74
N GLU A 118 12.58 0.02 0.48
CA GLU A 118 13.32 -1.06 -0.18
C GLU A 118 14.60 -1.42 0.59
N GLN A 119 15.36 -0.41 1.03
CA GLN A 119 16.54 -0.64 1.85
C GLN A 119 16.19 -1.28 3.21
N SER A 120 15.12 -0.81 3.86
CA SER A 120 14.67 -1.37 5.14
C SER A 120 14.20 -2.82 4.99
N CYS A 121 13.49 -3.14 3.91
CA CYS A 121 13.07 -4.50 3.57
C CYS A 121 14.27 -5.41 3.34
N ARG A 122 15.30 -4.92 2.62
CA ARG A 122 16.54 -5.66 2.41
C ARG A 122 17.28 -5.94 3.72
N ILE A 123 17.41 -4.95 4.59
CA ILE A 123 18.04 -5.12 5.90
C ILE A 123 17.25 -6.12 6.75
N ALA A 124 15.91 -6.06 6.73
CA ALA A 124 15.08 -7.01 7.44
C ALA A 124 15.27 -8.45 6.93
N ALA A 125 15.35 -8.66 5.62
CA ALA A 125 15.62 -9.97 5.02
C ALA A 125 17.04 -10.49 5.37
N GLU A 126 18.04 -9.60 5.39
CA GLU A 126 19.40 -9.95 5.82
C GLU A 126 19.43 -10.33 7.32
N ALA A 127 18.70 -9.59 8.16
CA ALA A 127 18.56 -9.88 9.58
C ALA A 127 17.83 -11.20 9.84
N GLU A 128 16.78 -11.51 9.07
CA GLU A 128 16.07 -12.79 9.14
C GLU A 128 17.02 -13.96 8.85
N LYS A 129 17.82 -13.85 7.78
CA LYS A 129 18.81 -14.88 7.42
C LYS A 129 19.86 -15.08 8.51
N VAL A 130 20.35 -14.00 9.12
CA VAL A 130 21.29 -14.09 10.25
C VAL A 130 20.61 -14.71 11.48
N GLY A 131 19.36 -14.34 11.74
CA GLY A 131 18.55 -14.90 12.83
C GLY A 131 18.31 -16.39 12.67
N GLU A 132 17.96 -16.86 11.48
CA GLU A 132 17.81 -18.28 11.14
C GLU A 132 19.11 -19.05 11.40
N ALA A 133 20.24 -18.55 10.91
CA ALA A 133 21.55 -19.17 11.13
C ALA A 133 21.91 -19.24 12.62
N ALA A 134 21.62 -18.18 13.37
CA ALA A 134 21.86 -18.15 14.82
C ALA A 134 20.99 -19.17 15.57
N LEU A 135 19.70 -19.28 15.21
CA LEU A 135 18.79 -20.27 15.81
C LEU A 135 19.22 -21.70 15.50
N CYS A 136 19.64 -21.98 14.27
CA CYS A 136 20.20 -23.28 13.89
C CYS A 136 21.45 -23.62 14.70
N SER A 137 22.37 -22.65 14.88
CA SER A 137 23.56 -22.83 15.72
C SER A 137 23.21 -23.11 17.19
N LEU A 138 22.29 -22.33 17.77
CA LEU A 138 21.81 -22.53 19.13
C LEU A 138 21.15 -23.90 19.32
N TYR A 139 20.40 -24.37 18.32
CA TYR A 139 19.78 -25.70 18.35
C TYR A 139 20.85 -26.79 18.39
N VAL A 140 21.86 -26.73 17.52
CA VAL A 140 22.98 -27.69 17.52
C VAL A 140 23.77 -27.65 18.83
N GLN A 141 24.00 -26.46 19.38
CA GLN A 141 24.66 -26.29 20.68
C GLN A 141 23.85 -26.92 21.82
N ARG A 142 22.53 -26.70 21.85
CA ARG A 142 21.63 -27.31 22.83
C ARG A 142 21.67 -28.83 22.76
N GLU A 143 21.60 -29.40 21.57
CA GLU A 143 21.67 -30.85 21.36
C GLU A 143 23.02 -31.41 21.83
N THR A 144 24.11 -30.70 21.51
CA THR A 144 25.46 -31.07 21.97
C THR A 144 25.55 -31.06 23.49
N LEU A 145 25.04 -30.01 24.15
CA LEU A 145 25.00 -29.90 25.61
C LEU A 145 24.14 -31.00 26.26
N SER A 146 23.01 -31.35 25.65
CA SER A 146 22.15 -32.42 26.15
C SER A 146 22.86 -33.79 26.09
N ARG A 147 23.58 -34.05 24.99
CA ARG A 147 24.38 -35.27 24.85
C ARG A 147 25.55 -35.30 25.82
N THR A 148 26.29 -34.19 25.99
CA THR A 148 27.40 -34.13 26.95
C THR A 148 26.90 -34.29 28.37
N MET A 149 25.77 -33.66 28.75
CA MET A 149 25.16 -33.84 30.06
C MET A 149 24.78 -35.30 30.34
N THR A 150 24.22 -36.00 29.33
CA THR A 150 23.88 -37.43 29.45
C THR A 150 25.15 -38.27 29.64
N ARG A 151 26.19 -38.03 28.84
CA ARG A 151 27.49 -38.71 28.99
C ARG A 151 28.14 -38.43 30.35
N THR A 152 28.08 -37.19 30.85
CA THR A 152 28.61 -36.85 32.17
C THR A 152 27.88 -37.59 33.28
N LYS A 153 26.55 -37.76 33.18
CA LYS A 153 25.78 -38.57 34.13
C LYS A 153 26.17 -40.05 34.07
N GLU A 154 26.40 -40.60 32.88
CA GLU A 154 26.89 -41.98 32.72
C GLU A 154 28.28 -42.16 33.31
N VAL A 155 29.21 -41.23 33.04
CA VAL A 155 30.57 -41.23 33.61
C VAL A 155 30.51 -41.14 35.14
N GLN A 156 29.67 -40.27 35.69
CA GLN A 156 29.48 -40.17 37.14
C GLN A 156 29.00 -41.50 37.72
N ARG A 157 27.99 -42.14 37.10
CA ARG A 157 27.49 -43.44 37.55
C ARG A 157 28.59 -44.50 37.53
N ASN A 158 29.37 -44.56 36.44
CA ASN A 158 30.48 -45.50 36.31
C ASN A 158 31.57 -45.24 37.36
N MET A 159 31.81 -43.98 37.73
CA MET A 159 32.77 -43.60 38.76
C MET A 159 32.28 -43.99 40.16
N ASP A 160 30.99 -43.80 40.46
CA ASP A 160 30.39 -44.25 41.72
C ASP A 160 30.43 -45.80 41.84
N GLU A 161 30.19 -46.52 40.72
CA GLU A 161 30.35 -47.98 40.64
C GLU A 161 31.81 -48.40 40.88
N ALA A 162 32.77 -47.72 40.23
CA ALA A 162 34.20 -47.97 40.39
C ALA A 162 34.67 -47.71 41.83
N ASP A 163 34.23 -46.60 42.46
CA ASP A 163 34.54 -46.27 43.86
C ASP A 163 33.99 -47.33 44.82
N THR A 164 32.79 -47.84 44.56
CA THR A 164 32.20 -48.95 45.32
C THR A 164 33.05 -50.22 45.22
N VAL A 165 33.54 -50.56 44.02
CA VAL A 165 34.42 -51.72 43.80
C VAL A 165 35.75 -51.52 44.48
N LEU A 166 36.38 -50.35 44.33
CA LEU A 166 37.64 -50.00 44.98
C LEU A 166 37.51 -50.06 46.50
N THR A 167 36.40 -49.57 47.06
CA THR A 167 36.11 -49.66 48.50
C THR A 167 36.00 -51.11 48.95
N LYS A 168 35.31 -51.98 48.19
CA LYS A 168 35.24 -53.43 48.49
C LYS A 168 36.61 -54.09 48.41
N MET A 169 37.38 -53.80 47.36
CA MET A 169 38.75 -54.32 47.18
C MET A 169 39.67 -53.86 48.30
N SER A 170 39.62 -52.58 48.70
CA SER A 170 40.38 -52.04 49.82
C SER A 170 40.05 -52.74 51.13
N LYS A 171 38.77 -52.99 51.42
CA LYS A 171 38.34 -53.78 52.60
C LYS A 171 38.85 -55.22 52.54
N TRP A 172 38.81 -55.84 51.37
CA TRP A 172 39.32 -57.20 51.15
C TRP A 172 40.85 -57.27 51.36
N TRP A 173 41.60 -56.32 50.81
CA TRP A 173 43.07 -56.27 50.90
C TRP A 173 43.57 -55.94 52.30
N ASN A 174 42.83 -55.10 53.04
CA ASN A 174 43.14 -54.73 54.42
C ASN A 174 42.73 -55.80 55.45
N GLY A 175 42.29 -56.99 54.99
CA GLY A 175 42.22 -58.19 55.83
C GLY A 175 41.10 -58.20 56.87
N ILE A 176 39.91 -57.67 56.54
CA ILE A 176 38.72 -57.86 57.37
C ILE A 176 37.86 -59.00 56.79
N TRP A 177 37.89 -60.16 57.45
CA TRP A 177 36.72 -61.01 57.63
C TRP A 177 35.82 -60.38 58.70
#